data_AF-A0A068WLR1-F1
#
_entry.id   AF-A0A068WLR1-F1
#
_cell.length_a   1.000
_cell.length_b   1.000
_cell.length_c   1.000
_cell.angle_alpha   90.00
_cell.angle_beta   90.00
_cell.angle_gamma   90.00
#
_symmetry.space_group_name_H-M   'P 1'
#
loop_
_entity.id
_entity.type
_entity.pdbx_description
1 polymer ?
#
loop_
_entity_poly.entity_id
_entity_poly.type
_entity_poly.pdbx_seq_one_letter_code
_entity_poly.pdbx_strand_id
1 'polypeptide(L)'
;MPEHHLTCIPHQPYSAARHADLLIDLYYLDPDTPMMIFTSDYSCLASGKGCKIPVFIGGPLMLLRRRQGEEIANSTDSFISRISGRPALHPTPEICQCEVCQEVKWLLKDCRCYDDCQARWCSRDSVFLFEILKEVLSRLKQKLVPYSLMHYEFVKISQFFIPQAACPPGTDDEASFKPNEEFEVFLKMQSFLILRDLQNQDIYTDVLCCVMTNLQRMLRAYVNGELKCAEGKQEDSDYIFRALGKFPTEVSRAMTGLSAALSPSIIDLKKHYYVPCEFMTFVSARDELDSYLWAAMNCMRSLLVANLIEPFDRSAEYKVRQAIMSDEAVKEYVETVNKV
;
A
#
# COMPACT_ATOMS: atom_id res chain seq x y z
N MET A 1 9.98 -20.52 -13.63
CA MET A 1 10.99 -19.83 -12.80
C MET A 1 10.33 -18.57 -12.25
N PRO A 2 10.60 -18.13 -11.01
CA PRO A 2 10.04 -16.87 -10.54
C PRO A 2 10.74 -15.74 -11.30
N GLU A 3 10.03 -15.14 -12.24
CA GLU A 3 10.41 -13.87 -12.87
C GLU A 3 10.16 -12.78 -11.84
N HIS A 4 11.22 -12.24 -11.25
CA HIS A 4 11.14 -11.31 -10.11
C HIS A 4 10.91 -9.85 -10.54
N HIS A 5 11.36 -9.47 -11.75
CA HIS A 5 11.20 -8.15 -12.35
C HIS A 5 10.65 -8.28 -13.78
N LEU A 6 10.14 -7.17 -14.35
CA LEU A 6 9.62 -7.10 -15.73
C LEU A 6 10.59 -7.59 -16.83
N THR A 7 11.88 -7.69 -16.53
CA THR A 7 12.92 -8.00 -17.52
C THR A 7 12.95 -9.47 -17.97
N CYS A 8 12.11 -10.35 -17.42
CA CYS A 8 12.13 -11.81 -17.65
C CYS A 8 13.50 -12.46 -17.41
N ILE A 9 14.44 -11.76 -16.76
CA ILE A 9 15.77 -12.26 -16.47
C ILE A 9 15.68 -13.19 -15.25
N PRO A 10 16.16 -14.44 -15.35
CA PRO A 10 16.16 -15.36 -14.23
C PRO A 10 17.05 -14.85 -13.10
N HIS A 11 16.49 -14.74 -11.89
CA HIS A 11 17.25 -14.41 -10.68
C HIS A 11 17.47 -15.65 -9.82
N GLN A 12 18.57 -15.66 -9.05
CA GLN A 12 18.72 -16.67 -8.01
C GLN A 12 17.64 -16.46 -6.94
N PRO A 13 17.09 -17.54 -6.36
CA PRO A 13 16.18 -17.41 -5.23
C PRO A 13 16.85 -16.70 -4.05
N TYR A 14 16.08 -15.86 -3.35
CA TYR A 14 16.54 -15.26 -2.10
C TYR A 14 16.87 -16.34 -1.05
N SER A 15 17.90 -16.08 -0.24
CA SER A 15 18.33 -16.96 0.85
C SER A 15 18.85 -16.10 1.98
N ALA A 16 18.22 -16.17 3.16
CA ALA A 16 18.58 -15.32 4.29
C ALA A 16 20.05 -15.49 4.71
N ALA A 17 20.61 -16.70 4.62
CA ALA A 17 22.00 -16.96 4.97
C ALA A 17 23.02 -16.28 4.04
N ARG A 18 22.63 -15.99 2.79
CA ARG A 18 23.53 -15.46 1.75
C ARG A 18 23.26 -14.02 1.39
N HIS A 19 22.03 -13.56 1.59
CA HIS A 19 21.51 -12.32 1.02
C HIS A 19 20.91 -11.40 2.09
N ALA A 20 21.17 -11.63 3.38
CA ALA A 20 20.68 -10.78 4.46
C ALA A 20 21.17 -9.32 4.36
N ASP A 21 22.31 -9.10 3.69
CA ASP A 21 22.88 -7.79 3.38
C ASP A 21 22.04 -6.97 2.38
N LEU A 22 21.13 -7.62 1.65
CA LEU A 22 20.15 -6.91 0.80
C LEU A 22 19.06 -6.21 1.62
N LEU A 23 18.91 -6.56 2.89
CA LEU A 23 17.86 -6.02 3.75
C LEU A 23 18.25 -4.66 4.33
N ILE A 24 17.29 -3.73 4.32
CA ILE A 24 17.40 -2.37 4.82
C ILE A 24 16.64 -2.29 6.14
N ASP A 25 17.33 -1.90 7.21
CA ASP A 25 16.71 -1.60 8.48
C ASP A 25 16.59 -0.08 8.65
N LEU A 26 15.37 0.45 8.54
CA LEU A 26 15.14 1.90 8.58
C LEU A 26 15.56 2.53 9.92
N TYR A 27 15.65 1.76 11.01
CA TYR A 27 16.15 2.25 12.29
C TYR A 27 17.67 2.51 12.30
N TYR A 28 18.41 1.89 11.38
CA TYR A 28 19.87 1.88 11.36
C TYR A 28 20.42 2.34 9.99
N LEU A 29 19.74 3.33 9.40
CA LEU A 29 20.24 3.99 8.19
C LEU A 29 21.55 4.73 8.49
N ASP A 30 22.42 4.81 7.49
CA ASP A 30 23.59 5.68 7.54
C ASP A 30 23.13 7.13 7.79
N PRO A 31 23.74 7.90 8.71
CA PRO A 31 23.41 9.30 8.94
C PRO A 31 23.41 10.17 7.68
N ASP A 32 24.22 9.81 6.67
CA ASP A 32 24.33 10.52 5.39
C ASP A 32 23.30 10.03 4.35
N THR A 33 22.43 9.08 4.72
CA THR A 33 21.34 8.59 3.85
C THR A 33 20.47 9.78 3.41
N PRO A 34 20.33 10.03 2.11
CA PRO A 34 19.52 11.13 1.61
C PRO A 34 18.05 11.00 2.01
N MET A 35 17.49 12.08 2.55
CA MET A 35 16.10 12.15 3.00
C MET A 35 15.32 13.22 2.23
N MET A 36 14.09 12.89 1.85
CA MET A 36 13.08 13.83 1.37
C MET A 36 12.22 14.26 2.56
N ILE A 37 11.89 15.55 2.62
CA ILE A 37 11.09 16.12 3.71
C ILE A 37 9.69 16.37 3.18
N PHE A 38 8.69 15.72 3.75
CA PHE A 38 7.29 15.80 3.35
C PHE A 38 6.47 16.66 4.32
N THR A 39 5.44 17.30 3.82
CA THR A 39 4.36 17.85 4.66
C THR A 39 3.65 16.72 5.42
N SER A 40 2.92 17.04 6.49
CA SER A 40 2.25 16.05 7.34
C SER A 40 1.14 15.25 6.64
N ASP A 41 0.61 15.78 5.53
CA ASP A 41 -0.34 15.10 4.64
C ASP A 41 0.36 14.30 3.52
N TYR A 42 1.71 14.24 3.53
CA TYR A 42 2.56 13.61 2.52
C TYR A 42 2.25 14.02 1.08
N SER A 43 1.63 15.20 0.88
CA SER A 43 1.18 15.68 -0.44
C SER A 43 2.27 16.35 -1.24
N CYS A 44 3.17 17.04 -0.55
CA CYS A 44 4.20 17.87 -1.16
C CYS A 44 5.49 17.76 -0.35
N LEU A 45 6.58 18.20 -0.97
CA LEU A 45 7.84 18.41 -0.27
C LEU A 45 7.73 19.66 0.61
N ALA A 46 8.12 19.54 1.86
CA ALA A 46 8.16 20.64 2.81
C ALA A 46 9.52 21.35 2.76
N SER A 47 9.50 22.66 2.96
CA SER A 47 10.71 23.49 3.05
C SER A 47 11.35 23.39 4.45
N GLY A 48 11.85 22.20 4.79
CA GLY A 48 12.70 21.96 5.96
C GLY A 48 12.04 21.26 7.15
N LYS A 49 10.88 21.74 7.63
CA LYS A 49 10.15 21.06 8.73
C LYS A 49 9.10 20.11 8.16
N GLY A 50 9.23 18.82 8.47
CA GLY A 50 8.30 17.80 7.99
C GLY A 50 8.76 16.37 8.28
N CYS A 51 7.99 15.40 7.78
CA CYS A 51 8.28 13.97 7.91
C CYS A 51 9.43 13.58 6.98
N LYS A 52 10.46 12.93 7.51
CA LYS A 52 11.65 12.55 6.74
C LYS A 52 11.50 11.14 6.19
N ILE A 53 11.47 11.02 4.88
CA ILE A 53 11.37 9.75 4.16
C ILE A 53 12.64 9.55 3.33
N PRO A 54 13.30 8.38 3.36
CA PRO A 54 14.48 8.14 2.55
C PRO A 54 14.22 8.36 1.06
N VAL A 55 15.15 8.99 0.34
CA VAL A 55 15.04 9.28 -1.10
C VAL A 55 14.81 7.99 -1.90
N PHE A 56 15.39 6.86 -1.47
CA PHE A 56 15.19 5.58 -2.14
C PHE A 56 13.74 5.06 -2.08
N ILE A 57 12.90 5.60 -1.19
CA ILE A 57 11.44 5.34 -1.15
C ILE A 57 10.68 6.51 -1.75
N GLY A 58 10.93 7.73 -1.25
CA GLY A 58 10.19 8.93 -1.64
C GLY A 58 10.38 9.31 -3.10
N GLY A 59 11.59 9.10 -3.65
CA GLY A 59 11.95 9.43 -5.03
C GLY A 59 11.12 8.68 -6.06
N PRO A 60 11.18 7.33 -6.11
CA PRO A 60 10.35 6.56 -7.03
C PRO A 60 8.85 6.78 -6.79
N LEU A 61 8.40 6.90 -5.54
CA LEU A 61 6.98 7.15 -5.22
C LEU A 61 6.49 8.50 -5.78
N MET A 62 7.27 9.57 -5.64
CA MET A 62 6.90 10.89 -6.15
C MET A 62 6.99 10.99 -7.66
N LEU A 63 7.98 10.34 -8.26
CA LEU A 63 8.06 10.24 -9.71
C LEU A 63 6.88 9.47 -10.28
N LEU A 64 6.50 8.34 -9.69
CA LEU A 64 5.29 7.59 -10.08
C LEU A 64 4.04 8.46 -10.07
N ARG A 65 3.80 9.16 -8.97
CA ARG A 65 2.63 10.05 -8.84
C ARG A 65 2.63 11.16 -9.90
N ARG A 66 3.79 11.78 -10.14
CA ARG A 66 3.93 12.80 -11.19
C ARG A 66 3.65 12.21 -12.58
N ARG A 67 4.26 11.07 -12.90
CA ARG A 67 4.11 10.40 -14.19
C ARG A 67 2.67 9.97 -14.46
N GLN A 68 1.99 9.42 -13.47
CA GLN A 68 0.60 9.08 -13.62
C GLN A 68 -0.26 10.32 -13.94
N GLY A 69 0.03 11.46 -13.32
CA GLY A 69 -0.61 12.74 -13.66
C GLY A 69 -0.36 13.17 -15.10
N GLU A 70 0.88 13.02 -15.59
CA GLU A 70 1.24 13.27 -16.99
C GLU A 70 0.54 12.28 -17.95
N GLU A 71 0.44 11.00 -17.60
CA GLU A 71 -0.26 9.98 -18.38
C GLU A 71 -1.75 10.34 -18.55
N ILE A 72 -2.41 10.66 -17.42
CA ILE A 72 -3.81 11.06 -17.40
C ILE A 72 -4.05 12.34 -18.22
N ALA A 73 -3.20 13.36 -18.04
CA ALA A 73 -3.32 14.62 -18.76
C ALA A 73 -3.16 14.44 -20.29
N ASN A 74 -2.32 13.48 -20.70
CA ASN A 74 -2.08 13.14 -22.10
C ASN A 74 -3.05 12.08 -22.64
N SER A 75 -4.07 11.66 -21.86
CA SER A 75 -5.03 10.61 -22.25
C SER A 75 -4.38 9.28 -22.62
N THR A 76 -3.29 8.92 -21.94
CA THR A 76 -2.65 7.60 -22.03
C THR A 76 -3.05 6.73 -20.85
N ASP A 77 -3.06 5.41 -21.02
CA ASP A 77 -3.39 4.45 -19.96
C ASP A 77 -2.47 4.62 -18.74
N SER A 78 -3.08 4.75 -17.56
CA SER A 78 -2.38 4.83 -16.29
C SER A 78 -1.54 3.58 -16.06
N PHE A 79 -0.36 3.73 -15.45
CA PHE A 79 0.45 2.58 -15.06
C PHE A 79 -0.31 1.53 -14.21
N ILE A 80 -1.32 1.95 -13.44
CA ILE A 80 -2.15 1.07 -12.60
C ILE A 80 -2.86 -0.02 -13.43
N SER A 81 -3.26 0.25 -14.67
CA SER A 81 -3.85 -0.76 -15.54
C SER A 81 -2.82 -1.69 -16.18
N ARG A 82 -1.53 -1.32 -16.12
CA ARG A 82 -0.40 -1.99 -16.80
C ARG A 82 0.51 -2.79 -15.86
N ILE A 83 0.46 -2.56 -14.54
CA ILE A 83 1.30 -3.28 -13.58
C ILE A 83 1.01 -4.78 -13.55
N SER A 84 2.04 -5.58 -13.31
CA SER A 84 1.85 -6.99 -12.98
C SER A 84 1.44 -7.11 -11.50
N GLY A 85 0.34 -7.81 -11.22
CA GLY A 85 -0.05 -8.16 -9.85
C GLY A 85 0.84 -9.24 -9.21
N ARG A 86 2.06 -9.44 -9.71
CA ARG A 86 2.95 -10.51 -9.24
C ARG A 86 3.57 -10.13 -7.90
N PRO A 87 3.40 -10.96 -6.85
CA PRO A 87 3.90 -10.66 -5.53
C PRO A 87 5.44 -10.76 -5.46
N ALA A 88 6.07 -9.88 -4.68
CA ALA A 88 7.48 -10.00 -4.29
C ALA A 88 7.60 -10.10 -2.76
N LEU A 89 7.83 -11.31 -2.24
CA LEU A 89 8.00 -11.55 -0.80
C LEU A 89 9.36 -11.08 -0.28
N HIS A 90 10.39 -11.33 -1.08
CA HIS A 90 11.79 -11.22 -0.72
C HIS A 90 12.52 -10.33 -1.72
N PRO A 91 13.60 -9.67 -1.29
CA PRO A 91 14.42 -8.91 -2.21
C PRO A 91 15.05 -9.83 -3.24
N THR A 92 15.21 -9.30 -4.45
CA THR A 92 15.75 -10.05 -5.57
C THR A 92 17.28 -9.96 -5.51
N PRO A 93 18.02 -11.09 -5.41
CA PRO A 93 19.47 -11.07 -5.48
C PRO A 93 19.96 -10.43 -6.76
N GLU A 94 20.90 -9.47 -6.66
CA GLU A 94 21.26 -8.60 -7.78
C GLU A 94 21.90 -9.36 -8.95
N ILE A 95 21.47 -9.03 -10.17
CA ILE A 95 22.09 -9.52 -11.41
C ILE A 95 22.41 -8.34 -12.32
N CYS A 96 23.62 -8.33 -12.87
CA CYS A 96 24.16 -7.22 -13.67
C CYS A 96 23.39 -6.96 -14.97
N GLN A 97 22.54 -7.88 -15.42
CA GLN A 97 21.75 -7.74 -16.65
C GLN A 97 20.36 -7.17 -16.38
N CYS A 98 19.91 -7.16 -15.12
CA CYS A 98 18.60 -6.65 -14.75
C CYS A 98 18.64 -5.15 -14.53
N GLU A 99 17.94 -4.40 -15.37
CA GLU A 99 17.85 -2.93 -15.27
C GLU A 99 17.26 -2.49 -13.91
N VAL A 100 16.26 -3.20 -13.37
CA VAL A 100 15.69 -2.88 -12.05
C VAL A 100 16.73 -3.06 -10.95
N CYS A 101 17.51 -4.15 -10.96
CA CYS A 101 18.61 -4.34 -10.00
C CYS A 101 19.66 -3.23 -10.09
N GLN A 102 20.04 -2.84 -11.30
CA GLN A 102 21.01 -1.76 -11.51
C GLN A 102 20.50 -0.43 -10.96
N GLU A 103 19.23 -0.09 -11.22
CA GLU A 103 18.64 1.15 -10.76
C GLU A 103 18.41 1.17 -9.24
N VAL A 104 18.03 0.04 -8.63
CA VAL A 104 17.94 -0.07 -7.17
C VAL A 104 19.33 0.05 -6.53
N LYS A 105 20.35 -0.59 -7.11
CA LYS A 105 21.74 -0.45 -6.63
C LYS A 105 22.22 0.99 -6.70
N TRP A 106 21.99 1.67 -7.82
CA TRP A 106 22.29 3.09 -7.97
C TRP A 106 21.51 3.94 -6.97
N LEU A 107 20.22 3.68 -6.80
CA LEU A 107 19.35 4.42 -5.88
C LEU A 107 19.82 4.32 -4.42
N LEU A 108 20.31 3.14 -4.02
CA LEU A 108 20.78 2.89 -2.66
C LEU A 108 22.22 3.38 -2.40
N LYS A 109 23.05 3.54 -3.44
CA LYS A 109 24.49 3.84 -3.27
C LYS A 109 24.92 5.21 -3.77
N ASP A 110 24.33 5.67 -4.86
CA ASP A 110 24.83 6.80 -5.65
C ASP A 110 23.86 7.98 -5.74
N CYS A 111 22.56 7.74 -5.54
CA CYS A 111 21.54 8.78 -5.56
C CYS A 111 21.66 9.69 -4.32
N ARG A 112 21.71 11.01 -4.52
CA ARG A 112 21.94 11.99 -3.43
C ARG A 112 20.74 12.85 -3.12
N CYS A 113 19.81 12.98 -4.07
CA CYS A 113 18.64 13.82 -3.90
C CYS A 113 17.52 13.42 -4.86
N TYR A 114 16.34 14.02 -4.68
CA TYR A 114 15.20 13.80 -5.56
C TYR A 114 15.48 14.21 -7.01
N ASP A 115 16.25 15.28 -7.23
CA ASP A 115 16.58 15.78 -8.57
C ASP A 115 17.41 14.77 -9.36
N ASP A 116 18.28 14.00 -8.69
CA ASP A 116 19.01 12.89 -9.32
C ASP A 116 18.05 11.81 -9.82
N CYS A 117 17.04 11.44 -9.02
CA CYS A 117 15.99 10.51 -9.46
C CYS A 117 15.27 11.05 -10.69
N GLN A 118 14.90 12.34 -10.68
CA GLN A 118 14.20 12.95 -11.81
C GLN A 118 15.05 12.93 -13.08
N ALA A 119 16.32 13.33 -12.99
CA ALA A 119 17.23 13.35 -14.13
C ALA A 119 17.45 11.94 -14.68
N ARG A 120 17.70 10.96 -13.79
CA ARG A 120 18.03 9.60 -14.21
C ARG A 120 16.87 8.84 -14.81
N TRP A 121 15.65 9.07 -14.33
CA TRP A 121 14.44 8.39 -14.80
C TRP A 121 13.52 9.29 -15.65
N CYS A 122 14.07 10.38 -16.20
CA CYS A 122 13.32 11.36 -17.02
C CYS A 122 12.68 10.77 -18.29
N SER A 123 13.11 9.60 -18.75
CA SER A 123 12.56 8.92 -19.92
C SER A 123 12.04 7.51 -19.63
N ARG A 124 12.02 7.09 -18.36
CA ARG A 124 11.61 5.74 -17.97
C ARG A 124 10.09 5.66 -17.78
N ASP A 125 9.53 4.51 -18.13
CA ASP A 125 8.10 4.22 -17.98
C ASP A 125 7.69 4.07 -16.51
N SER A 126 6.45 4.43 -16.21
CA SER A 126 5.87 4.35 -14.86
C SER A 126 5.85 2.93 -14.29
N VAL A 127 5.61 1.89 -15.09
CA VAL A 127 5.63 0.50 -14.61
C VAL A 127 7.05 0.12 -14.18
N PHE A 128 8.08 0.62 -14.88
CA PHE A 128 9.47 0.41 -14.47
C PHE A 128 9.78 1.09 -13.14
N LEU A 129 9.32 2.33 -12.93
CA LEU A 129 9.42 3.02 -11.63
C LEU A 129 8.70 2.26 -10.51
N PHE A 130 7.57 1.63 -10.81
CA PHE A 130 6.80 0.84 -9.86
C PHE A 130 7.56 -0.42 -9.44
N GLU A 131 8.23 -1.11 -10.37
CA GLU A 131 9.08 -2.25 -10.03
C GLU A 131 10.30 -1.84 -9.18
N ILE A 132 10.88 -0.64 -9.41
CA ILE A 132 11.92 -0.10 -8.51
C ILE A 132 11.37 0.10 -7.10
N LEU A 133 10.22 0.77 -6.96
CA LEU A 133 9.58 0.99 -5.65
C LEU A 133 9.28 -0.34 -4.96
N LYS A 134 8.70 -1.30 -5.68
CA LYS A 134 8.37 -2.63 -5.18
C LYS A 134 9.61 -3.39 -4.70
N GLU A 135 10.70 -3.37 -5.46
CA GLU A 135 11.97 -3.99 -5.06
C GLU A 135 12.62 -3.30 -3.85
N VAL A 136 12.51 -1.97 -3.74
CA VAL A 136 12.96 -1.25 -2.54
C VAL A 136 12.15 -1.67 -1.31
N LEU A 137 10.82 -1.73 -1.44
CA LEU A 137 9.95 -2.12 -0.33
C LEU A 137 10.17 -3.58 0.09
N SER A 138 10.50 -4.47 -0.85
CA SER A 138 10.80 -5.87 -0.54
C SER A 138 12.13 -6.04 0.23
N ARG A 139 13.05 -5.07 0.11
CA ARG A 139 14.29 -5.00 0.88
C ARG A 139 14.09 -4.54 2.32
N LEU A 140 12.94 -4.01 2.72
CA LEU A 140 12.75 -3.62 4.11
C LEU A 140 12.79 -4.85 5.03
N LYS A 141 13.67 -4.77 6.04
CA LYS A 141 13.91 -5.86 7.00
C LYS A 141 12.66 -6.15 7.83
N GLN A 142 11.92 -5.12 8.21
CA GLN A 142 10.59 -5.21 8.79
C GLN A 142 9.56 -4.75 7.76
N LYS A 143 8.41 -5.41 7.69
CA LYS A 143 7.31 -4.91 6.84
C LYS A 143 6.69 -3.68 7.50
N LEU A 144 6.07 -2.83 6.69
CA LEU A 144 5.55 -1.54 7.14
C LEU A 144 4.34 -1.65 8.08
N VAL A 145 3.55 -2.72 7.98
CA VAL A 145 2.37 -2.96 8.83
C VAL A 145 2.41 -4.35 9.45
N PRO A 146 2.67 -4.47 10.77
CA PRO A 146 2.39 -5.69 11.49
C PRO A 146 0.89 -5.76 11.79
N TYR A 147 0.19 -6.73 11.19
CA TYR A 147 -1.21 -6.99 11.57
C TYR A 147 -1.24 -7.85 12.83
N SER A 148 -1.87 -7.38 13.90
CA SER A 148 -2.20 -8.23 15.05
C SER A 148 -3.21 -9.33 14.65
N LEU A 149 -3.25 -10.45 15.39
CA LEU A 149 -4.24 -11.53 15.14
C LEU A 149 -5.68 -10.99 15.13
N MET A 150 -5.98 -10.10 16.08
CA MET A 150 -7.28 -9.44 16.18
C MET A 150 -7.60 -8.63 14.92
N HIS A 151 -6.64 -7.84 14.42
CA HIS A 151 -6.83 -7.06 13.20
C HIS A 151 -6.99 -7.96 11.97
N TYR A 152 -6.20 -9.03 11.88
CA TYR A 152 -6.33 -10.01 10.80
C TYR A 152 -7.70 -10.70 10.80
N GLU A 153 -8.14 -11.28 11.92
CA GLU A 153 -9.43 -11.95 12.00
C GLU A 153 -10.59 -10.98 11.75
N PHE A 154 -10.47 -9.73 12.21
CA PHE A 154 -11.44 -8.68 11.90
C PHE A 154 -11.59 -8.41 10.40
N VAL A 155 -10.46 -8.23 9.68
CA VAL A 155 -10.47 -8.03 8.22
C VAL A 155 -10.96 -9.27 7.50
N LYS A 156 -10.58 -10.46 7.95
CA LYS A 156 -10.99 -11.74 7.36
C LYS A 156 -12.49 -11.99 7.48
N ILE A 157 -13.10 -11.72 8.63
CA ILE A 157 -14.57 -11.82 8.81
C ILE A 157 -15.27 -10.79 7.92
N SER A 158 -14.67 -9.61 7.80
CA SER A 158 -15.21 -8.48 7.05
C SER A 158 -14.86 -8.48 5.56
N GLN A 159 -14.18 -9.53 5.07
CA GLN A 159 -13.66 -9.59 3.71
C GLN A 159 -14.76 -9.55 2.64
N PHE A 160 -16.00 -9.87 3.02
CA PHE A 160 -17.16 -9.87 2.12
C PHE A 160 -17.70 -8.48 1.84
N PHE A 161 -17.42 -7.50 2.71
CA PHE A 161 -17.86 -6.13 2.48
C PHE A 161 -17.07 -5.46 1.34
N ILE A 162 -15.80 -5.82 1.13
CA ILE A 162 -14.97 -5.22 0.07
C ILE A 162 -15.50 -5.61 -1.33
N PRO A 163 -15.83 -6.89 -1.63
CA PRO A 163 -16.52 -7.29 -2.85
C PRO A 163 -17.95 -6.78 -2.96
N GLN A 164 -18.73 -6.69 -1.87
CA GLN A 164 -20.10 -6.14 -1.92
C GLN A 164 -20.10 -4.64 -2.21
N ALA A 165 -19.12 -3.90 -1.67
CA ALA A 165 -18.86 -2.52 -2.06
C ALA A 165 -18.37 -2.40 -3.52
N ALA A 166 -17.70 -3.42 -4.02
CA ALA A 166 -17.16 -3.48 -5.38
C ALA A 166 -18.08 -4.15 -6.40
N CYS A 167 -19.26 -4.65 -6.03
CA CYS A 167 -20.25 -5.30 -6.91
C CYS A 167 -21.64 -5.16 -6.26
N PRO A 168 -22.29 -3.98 -6.34
CA PRO A 168 -23.63 -3.81 -5.78
C PRO A 168 -24.63 -4.75 -6.47
N PRO A 169 -25.60 -5.31 -5.72
CA PRO A 169 -26.70 -6.05 -6.33
C PRO A 169 -27.48 -5.10 -7.24
N GLY A 170 -27.51 -5.43 -8.54
CA GLY A 170 -27.97 -4.58 -9.65
C GLY A 170 -29.34 -3.96 -9.44
N THR A 171 -29.36 -2.80 -8.81
CA THR A 171 -30.51 -1.92 -8.70
C THR A 171 -30.13 -0.62 -9.39
N ASP A 172 -30.94 -0.24 -10.39
CA ASP A 172 -30.72 0.85 -11.35
C ASP A 172 -30.70 2.27 -10.74
N ASP A 173 -30.58 2.39 -9.41
CA ASP A 173 -30.45 3.69 -8.75
C ASP A 173 -28.97 4.10 -8.74
N GLU A 174 -28.54 4.73 -9.84
CA GLU A 174 -27.24 5.40 -10.02
C GLU A 174 -26.97 6.51 -8.96
N ALA A 175 -27.96 6.85 -8.14
CA ALA A 175 -27.92 7.94 -7.18
C ALA A 175 -27.45 7.46 -5.79
N SER A 176 -26.16 7.64 -5.52
CA SER A 176 -25.49 7.49 -4.23
C SER A 176 -25.28 6.04 -3.75
N PHE A 177 -24.22 5.42 -4.27
CA PHE A 177 -23.58 4.32 -3.55
C PHE A 177 -22.97 4.89 -2.26
N LYS A 178 -23.77 4.98 -1.20
CA LYS A 178 -23.27 5.20 0.16
C LYS A 178 -22.85 3.85 0.71
N PRO A 179 -21.66 3.73 1.32
CA PRO A 179 -21.30 2.53 2.04
C PRO A 179 -22.39 2.24 3.09
N ASN A 180 -22.77 0.97 3.24
CA ASN A 180 -23.75 0.61 4.26
C ASN A 180 -23.15 0.87 5.66
N GLU A 181 -24.01 1.03 6.66
CA GLU A 181 -23.61 1.37 8.03
C GLU A 181 -22.59 0.36 8.59
N GLU A 182 -22.78 -0.93 8.31
CA GLU A 182 -21.86 -2.01 8.71
C GLU A 182 -20.46 -1.83 8.13
N PHE A 183 -20.35 -1.43 6.87
CA PHE A 183 -19.06 -1.18 6.23
C PHE A 183 -18.42 0.13 6.70
N GLU A 184 -19.20 1.17 7.00
CA GLU A 184 -18.68 2.38 7.65
C GLU A 184 -18.09 2.06 9.04
N VAL A 185 -18.80 1.26 9.84
CA VAL A 185 -18.29 0.76 11.13
C VAL A 185 -17.02 -0.05 10.92
N PHE A 186 -16.99 -0.94 9.92
CA PHE A 186 -15.78 -1.68 9.55
C PHE A 186 -14.59 -0.76 9.27
N LEU A 187 -14.78 0.27 8.43
CA LEU A 187 -13.72 1.21 8.09
C LEU A 187 -13.25 2.00 9.31
N LYS A 188 -14.15 2.42 10.19
CA LYS A 188 -13.81 3.15 11.44
C LYS A 188 -13.01 2.26 12.39
N MET A 189 -13.44 1.01 12.59
CA MET A 189 -12.73 0.04 13.41
C MET A 189 -11.34 -0.29 12.85
N GLN A 190 -11.24 -0.51 11.53
CA GLN A 190 -9.98 -0.75 10.86
C GLN A 190 -9.04 0.47 11.02
N SER A 191 -9.56 1.68 10.82
CA SER A 191 -8.81 2.93 11.01
C SER A 191 -8.37 3.12 12.46
N PHE A 192 -9.19 2.73 13.43
CA PHE A 192 -8.81 2.72 14.85
C PHE A 192 -7.63 1.77 15.10
N LEU A 193 -7.70 0.54 14.59
CA LEU A 193 -6.63 -0.46 14.76
C LEU A 193 -5.33 0.03 14.12
N ILE A 194 -5.40 0.61 12.91
CA ILE A 194 -4.26 1.26 12.26
C ILE A 194 -3.70 2.37 13.17
N LEU A 195 -4.51 3.33 13.60
CA LEU A 195 -4.06 4.45 14.42
C LEU A 195 -3.55 4.07 15.82
N ARG A 196 -3.98 2.92 16.35
CA ARG A 196 -3.46 2.34 17.59
C ARG A 196 -2.08 1.73 17.34
N ASP A 197 -1.94 0.98 16.26
CA ASP A 197 -0.68 0.32 15.92
C ASP A 197 0.38 1.35 15.44
N LEU A 198 -0.03 2.51 14.91
CA LEU A 198 0.81 3.64 14.49
C LEU A 198 1.10 4.68 15.59
N GLN A 199 0.82 4.37 16.86
CA GLN A 199 1.11 5.28 17.99
C GLN A 199 2.62 5.53 18.18
N ASN A 200 3.45 4.58 17.76
CA ASN A 200 4.90 4.77 17.72
C ASN A 200 5.23 5.69 16.54
N GLN A 201 5.59 6.94 16.82
CA GLN A 201 6.05 7.87 15.80
C GLN A 201 7.49 7.52 15.39
N ASP A 202 7.63 6.46 14.60
CA ASP A 202 8.90 5.98 14.08
C ASP A 202 8.99 6.09 12.54
N ILE A 203 10.18 5.85 12.01
CA ILE A 203 10.45 5.94 10.58
C ILE A 203 9.66 4.92 9.74
N TYR A 204 9.38 3.73 10.27
CA TYR A 204 8.57 2.74 9.55
C TYR A 204 7.13 3.22 9.39
N THR A 205 6.62 3.84 10.45
CA THR A 205 5.28 4.43 10.51
C THR A 205 5.16 5.62 9.56
N ASP A 206 6.17 6.51 9.51
CA ASP A 206 6.20 7.61 8.55
C ASP A 206 6.26 7.10 7.09
N VAL A 207 7.08 6.09 6.83
CA VAL A 207 7.17 5.45 5.51
C VAL A 207 5.85 4.80 5.12
N LEU A 208 5.18 4.10 6.05
CA LEU A 208 3.85 3.54 5.80
C LEU A 208 2.86 4.62 5.41
N CYS A 209 2.73 5.67 6.23
CA CYS A 209 1.80 6.76 5.99
C CYS A 209 2.06 7.41 4.62
N CYS A 210 3.33 7.65 4.29
CA CYS A 210 3.72 8.22 3.00
C CYS A 210 3.33 7.32 1.83
N VAL A 211 3.67 6.03 1.89
CA VAL A 211 3.37 5.03 0.85
C VAL A 211 1.85 4.89 0.69
N MET A 212 1.11 4.66 1.78
CA MET A 212 -0.34 4.44 1.71
C MET A 212 -1.08 5.67 1.22
N THR A 213 -0.76 6.86 1.73
CA THR A 213 -1.41 8.11 1.30
C THR A 213 -1.21 8.35 -0.20
N ASN A 214 0.00 8.10 -0.72
CA ASN A 214 0.27 8.31 -2.15
C ASN A 214 -0.32 7.21 -3.02
N LEU A 215 -0.35 5.95 -2.59
CA LEU A 215 -1.08 4.88 -3.29
C LEU A 215 -2.58 5.19 -3.40
N GLN A 216 -3.17 5.66 -2.31
CA GLN A 216 -4.57 6.07 -2.26
C GLN A 216 -4.86 7.24 -3.21
N ARG A 217 -3.98 8.25 -3.27
CA ARG A 217 -4.07 9.36 -4.23
C ARG A 217 -3.92 8.91 -5.68
N MET A 218 -2.99 8.00 -5.96
CA MET A 218 -2.79 7.43 -7.29
C MET A 218 -4.01 6.63 -7.75
N LEU A 219 -4.66 5.89 -6.83
CA LEU A 219 -5.92 5.20 -7.11
C LEU A 219 -7.06 6.20 -7.41
N ARG A 220 -7.17 7.29 -6.64
CA ARG A 220 -8.16 8.36 -6.91
C ARG A 220 -7.90 9.05 -8.26
N ALA A 221 -6.64 9.30 -8.59
CA ALA A 221 -6.25 9.90 -9.86
C ALA A 221 -6.60 8.99 -11.05
N TYR A 222 -6.35 7.68 -10.91
CA TYR A 222 -6.76 6.68 -11.91
C TYR A 222 -8.27 6.71 -12.17
N VAL A 223 -9.06 6.70 -11.11
CA VAL A 223 -10.53 6.77 -11.20
C VAL A 223 -11.00 8.06 -11.88
N ASN A 224 -10.40 9.19 -11.52
CA ASN A 224 -10.74 10.49 -12.09
C ASN A 224 -10.35 10.61 -13.57
N GLY A 225 -9.13 10.22 -13.90
CA GLY A 225 -8.55 10.38 -15.22
C GLY A 225 -9.02 9.36 -16.25
N GLU A 226 -8.87 8.07 -15.91
CA GLU A 226 -9.07 6.97 -16.84
C GLU A 226 -10.55 6.57 -16.91
N LEU A 227 -11.21 6.46 -15.76
CA LEU A 227 -12.61 6.05 -15.70
C LEU A 227 -13.59 7.23 -15.85
N LYS A 228 -13.13 8.48 -15.66
CA LYS A 228 -13.93 9.73 -15.79
C LYS A 228 -15.26 9.66 -15.02
N CYS A 229 -15.24 9.00 -13.88
CA CYS A 229 -16.40 8.27 -13.39
C CYS A 229 -17.24 9.01 -12.34
N ALA A 230 -16.58 9.67 -11.40
CA ALA A 230 -17.23 10.10 -10.19
C ALA A 230 -17.61 11.58 -10.29
N GLU A 231 -18.91 11.84 -10.27
CA GLU A 231 -19.43 13.16 -9.95
C GLU A 231 -18.91 13.55 -8.56
N GLY A 232 -18.49 14.81 -8.38
CA GLY A 232 -17.90 15.29 -7.12
C GLY A 232 -16.43 15.63 -7.25
N LYS A 233 -15.80 15.91 -6.11
CA LYS A 233 -14.38 16.27 -6.04
C LYS A 233 -13.55 15.04 -5.70
N GLN A 234 -12.36 14.92 -6.30
CA GLN A 234 -11.45 13.79 -6.04
C GLN A 234 -11.01 13.72 -4.56
N GLU A 235 -11.04 14.86 -3.88
CA GLU A 235 -10.72 15.00 -2.46
C GLU A 235 -11.83 14.45 -1.54
N ASP A 236 -13.04 14.24 -2.06
CA ASP A 236 -14.15 13.73 -1.27
C ASP A 236 -13.82 12.31 -0.77
N SER A 237 -14.12 12.04 0.49
CA SER A 237 -13.77 10.78 1.15
C SER A 237 -14.49 9.56 0.56
N ASP A 238 -15.70 9.75 0.05
CA ASP A 238 -16.51 8.71 -0.59
C ASP A 238 -16.22 8.52 -2.09
N TYR A 239 -15.24 9.24 -2.66
CA TYR A 239 -14.97 9.29 -4.10
C TYR A 239 -14.70 7.91 -4.72
N ILE A 240 -13.88 7.09 -4.06
CA ILE A 240 -13.58 5.73 -4.53
C ILE A 240 -14.83 4.84 -4.47
N PHE A 241 -15.73 5.04 -3.51
CA PHE A 241 -16.95 4.24 -3.36
C PHE A 241 -17.98 4.58 -4.43
N ARG A 242 -18.14 5.85 -4.76
CA ARG A 242 -18.95 6.28 -5.91
C ARG A 242 -18.45 5.65 -7.21
N ALA A 243 -17.13 5.59 -7.39
CA ALA A 243 -16.53 4.95 -8.54
C ALA A 243 -16.69 3.43 -8.56
N LEU A 244 -16.63 2.78 -7.40
CA LEU A 244 -16.91 1.34 -7.27
C LEU A 244 -18.34 1.00 -7.66
N GLY A 245 -19.31 1.85 -7.33
CA GLY A 245 -20.70 1.67 -7.74
C GLY A 245 -20.89 1.69 -9.26
N LYS A 246 -20.15 2.56 -9.97
CA LYS A 246 -20.27 2.77 -11.41
C LYS A 246 -19.36 1.88 -12.28
N PHE A 247 -18.11 1.66 -11.86
CA PHE A 247 -17.12 0.81 -12.54
C PHE A 247 -16.54 -0.26 -11.60
N PRO A 248 -17.39 -1.17 -11.11
CA PRO A 248 -17.02 -2.18 -10.12
C PRO A 248 -15.81 -3.03 -10.55
N THR A 249 -15.79 -3.43 -11.83
CA THR A 249 -14.77 -4.33 -12.36
C THR A 249 -13.41 -3.65 -12.50
N GLU A 250 -13.37 -2.44 -13.04
CA GLU A 250 -12.15 -1.67 -13.30
C GLU A 250 -11.49 -1.24 -12.00
N VAL A 251 -12.26 -0.69 -11.06
CA VAL A 251 -11.72 -0.25 -9.77
C VAL A 251 -11.27 -1.46 -8.94
N SER A 252 -12.02 -2.56 -8.96
CA SER A 252 -11.62 -3.80 -8.29
C SER A 252 -10.35 -4.40 -8.89
N ARG A 253 -10.18 -4.37 -10.23
CA ARG A 253 -8.97 -4.80 -10.92
C ARG A 253 -7.76 -3.95 -10.50
N ALA A 254 -7.91 -2.63 -10.47
CA ALA A 254 -6.86 -1.71 -10.03
C ALA A 254 -6.43 -1.97 -8.58
N MET A 255 -7.40 -2.09 -7.65
CA MET A 255 -7.11 -2.42 -6.26
C MET A 255 -6.44 -3.78 -6.10
N THR A 256 -6.91 -4.79 -6.84
CA THR A 256 -6.34 -6.14 -6.79
C THR A 256 -4.91 -6.16 -7.32
N GLY A 257 -4.63 -5.46 -8.42
CA GLY A 257 -3.28 -5.36 -8.99
C GLY A 257 -2.28 -4.72 -8.01
N LEU A 258 -2.65 -3.58 -7.43
CA LEU A 258 -1.83 -2.90 -6.42
C LEU A 258 -1.64 -3.77 -5.17
N SER A 259 -2.72 -4.35 -4.67
CA SER A 259 -2.67 -5.17 -3.46
C SER A 259 -1.84 -6.43 -3.64
N ALA A 260 -1.97 -7.14 -4.76
CA ALA A 260 -1.21 -8.35 -5.01
C ALA A 260 0.29 -8.06 -5.20
N ALA A 261 0.63 -6.94 -5.85
CA ALA A 261 2.02 -6.54 -6.06
C ALA A 261 2.73 -6.11 -4.76
N LEU A 262 2.04 -5.38 -3.88
CA LEU A 262 2.66 -4.71 -2.73
C LEU A 262 2.42 -5.39 -1.38
N SER A 263 1.33 -6.15 -1.22
CA SER A 263 1.00 -6.76 0.07
C SER A 263 2.14 -7.55 0.71
N PRO A 264 2.96 -8.34 -0.01
CA PRO A 264 4.01 -9.11 0.64
C PRO A 264 5.19 -8.26 1.09
N SER A 265 5.30 -7.02 0.60
CA SER A 265 6.33 -6.05 0.98
C SER A 265 5.85 -5.09 2.08
N ILE A 266 4.54 -4.88 2.21
CA ILE A 266 3.95 -3.94 3.17
C ILE A 266 3.38 -4.65 4.41
N ILE A 267 2.76 -5.82 4.25
CA ILE A 267 2.01 -6.51 5.31
C ILE A 267 2.86 -7.62 5.93
N ASP A 268 2.89 -7.65 7.27
CA ASP A 268 3.41 -8.77 8.07
C ASP A 268 2.26 -9.47 8.82
N LEU A 269 2.02 -10.74 8.47
CA LEU A 269 1.07 -11.62 9.16
C LEU A 269 1.78 -12.67 10.06
N LYS A 270 3.13 -12.72 10.06
CA LYS A 270 3.90 -13.89 10.51
C LYS A 270 3.74 -14.25 11.98
N LYS A 271 3.40 -13.30 12.85
CA LYS A 271 3.18 -13.61 14.29
C LYS A 271 1.88 -14.36 14.57
N HIS A 272 0.95 -14.43 13.62
CA HIS A 272 -0.43 -14.85 13.87
C HIS A 272 -0.98 -15.86 12.86
N TYR A 273 -0.36 -15.94 11.69
CA TYR A 273 -0.70 -16.92 10.66
C TYR A 273 -0.33 -18.37 11.06
N TYR A 274 0.65 -18.54 11.95
CA TYR A 274 1.18 -19.84 12.36
C TYR A 274 0.65 -20.34 13.71
N VAL A 275 -0.54 -19.94 14.17
CA VAL A 275 -1.15 -20.62 15.33
C VAL A 275 -1.47 -22.06 14.88
N PRO A 276 -0.75 -23.09 15.37
CA PRO A 276 -0.94 -24.45 14.88
C PRO A 276 -2.35 -24.90 15.25
N CYS A 277 -3.16 -25.24 14.26
CA CYS A 277 -4.39 -25.96 14.54
C CYS A 277 -3.98 -27.39 14.93
N GLU A 278 -4.32 -27.83 16.16
CA GLU A 278 -4.03 -29.20 16.65
C GLU A 278 -4.63 -30.30 15.74
N PHE A 279 -5.52 -29.92 14.82
CA PHE A 279 -6.24 -30.81 13.91
C PHE A 279 -5.83 -30.68 12.43
N MET A 280 -4.91 -29.77 12.06
CA MET A 280 -4.48 -29.64 10.66
C MET A 280 -3.43 -30.69 10.30
N THR A 281 -3.89 -31.71 9.57
CA THR A 281 -3.04 -32.65 8.86
C THR A 281 -2.32 -31.93 7.70
N PHE A 282 -0.99 -32.07 7.65
CA PHE A 282 -0.07 -31.71 6.54
C PHE A 282 -0.60 -30.71 5.50
N VAL A 283 -0.51 -29.42 5.78
CA VAL A 283 -0.61 -28.38 4.75
C VAL A 283 0.73 -28.32 4.00
N SER A 284 0.73 -28.29 2.67
CA SER A 284 1.98 -28.17 1.93
C SER A 284 2.54 -26.74 2.07
N ALA A 285 3.87 -26.57 2.02
CA ALA A 285 4.49 -25.25 2.07
C ALA A 285 3.99 -24.30 0.96
N ARG A 286 3.48 -24.85 -0.15
CA ARG A 286 2.86 -24.09 -1.22
C ARG A 286 1.48 -23.56 -0.81
N ASP A 287 0.64 -24.41 -0.24
CA ASP A 287 -0.72 -24.02 0.19
C ASP A 287 -0.65 -22.99 1.32
N GLU A 288 0.35 -23.11 2.20
CA GLU A 288 0.63 -22.11 3.24
C GLU A 288 0.99 -20.75 2.62
N LEU A 289 1.86 -20.74 1.62
CA LEU A 289 2.29 -19.52 0.92
C LEU A 289 1.13 -18.88 0.16
N ASP A 290 0.34 -19.66 -0.57
CA ASP A 290 -0.80 -19.17 -1.34
C ASP A 290 -1.85 -18.54 -0.40
N SER A 291 -2.09 -19.19 0.74
CA SER A 291 -3.02 -18.69 1.76
C SER A 291 -2.50 -17.43 2.48
N TYR A 292 -1.18 -17.33 2.74
CA TYR A 292 -0.56 -16.10 3.24
C TYR A 292 -0.73 -14.95 2.25
N LEU A 293 -0.42 -15.19 0.97
CA LEU A 293 -0.49 -14.19 -0.09
C LEU A 293 -1.92 -13.67 -0.27
N TRP A 294 -2.89 -14.57 -0.25
CA TRP A 294 -4.30 -14.21 -0.32
C TRP A 294 -4.74 -13.36 0.88
N ALA A 295 -4.36 -13.77 2.10
CA ALA A 295 -4.66 -13.02 3.33
C ALA A 295 -4.02 -11.62 3.32
N ALA A 296 -2.74 -11.53 2.95
CA ALA A 296 -2.01 -10.27 2.88
C ALA A 296 -2.61 -9.34 1.82
N MET A 297 -3.01 -9.88 0.67
CA MET A 297 -3.70 -9.13 -0.38
C MET A 297 -5.02 -8.54 0.13
N ASN A 298 -5.83 -9.31 0.87
CA ASN A 298 -7.09 -8.81 1.43
C ASN A 298 -6.86 -7.72 2.49
N CYS A 299 -5.84 -7.88 3.35
CA CYS A 299 -5.41 -6.83 4.27
C CYS A 299 -5.02 -5.56 3.51
N MET A 300 -4.19 -5.68 2.46
CA MET A 300 -3.79 -4.53 1.64
C MET A 300 -4.98 -3.86 0.94
N ARG A 301 -5.95 -4.64 0.43
CA ARG A 301 -7.20 -4.10 -0.15
C ARG A 301 -7.99 -3.31 0.91
N SER A 302 -8.08 -3.82 2.13
CA SER A 302 -8.71 -3.10 3.25
C SER A 302 -8.03 -1.75 3.50
N LEU A 303 -6.69 -1.67 3.43
CA LEU A 303 -5.97 -0.41 3.60
C LEU A 303 -6.23 0.58 2.45
N LEU A 304 -6.41 0.10 1.22
CA LEU A 304 -6.72 0.95 0.06
C LEU A 304 -8.12 1.59 0.15
N VAL A 305 -9.09 0.86 0.72
CA VAL A 305 -10.47 1.36 0.93
C VAL A 305 -10.63 2.21 2.20
N ALA A 306 -9.65 2.19 3.13
CA ALA A 306 -9.60 3.10 4.29
C ALA A 306 -9.46 4.61 3.91
N ASN A 307 -9.44 4.92 2.62
CA ASN A 307 -9.55 6.25 2.04
C ASN A 307 -10.72 7.09 2.58
N LEU A 308 -11.84 6.48 3.00
CA LEU A 308 -13.00 7.22 3.53
C LEU A 308 -12.66 8.02 4.79
N ILE A 309 -11.71 7.52 5.57
CA ILE A 309 -11.38 8.04 6.89
C ILE A 309 -9.99 8.68 6.88
N GLU A 310 -9.18 8.42 5.84
CA GLU A 310 -7.82 8.96 5.67
C GLU A 310 -6.92 8.80 6.91
N PRO A 311 -6.84 7.61 7.54
CA PRO A 311 -6.08 7.42 8.78
C PRO A 311 -4.57 7.59 8.64
N PHE A 312 -4.07 7.71 7.40
CA PHE A 312 -2.65 7.88 7.10
C PHE A 312 -2.23 9.36 6.97
N ASP A 313 -3.19 10.29 6.89
CA ASP A 313 -2.92 11.72 6.90
C ASP A 313 -2.70 12.22 8.33
N ARG A 314 -1.45 12.56 8.67
CA ARG A 314 -1.10 13.04 10.01
C ARG A 314 -1.67 14.41 10.33
N SER A 315 -2.01 15.21 9.32
CA SER A 315 -2.71 16.47 9.52
C SER A 315 -4.17 16.28 9.93
N ALA A 316 -4.77 15.15 9.54
CA ALA A 316 -6.17 14.83 9.82
C ALA A 316 -6.36 13.95 11.07
N GLU A 317 -5.29 13.37 11.64
CA GLU A 317 -5.36 12.35 12.69
C GLU A 317 -6.35 12.68 13.83
N TYR A 318 -6.34 13.92 14.34
CA TYR A 318 -7.28 14.33 15.40
C TYR A 318 -8.74 14.24 14.96
N LYS A 319 -9.06 14.74 13.76
CA LYS A 319 -10.41 14.68 13.19
C LYS A 319 -10.84 13.24 12.95
N VAL A 320 -9.91 12.41 12.48
CA VAL A 320 -10.12 10.98 12.27
C VAL A 320 -10.45 10.29 13.59
N ARG A 321 -9.67 10.53 14.64
CA ARG A 321 -9.94 9.98 15.98
C ARG A 321 -11.30 10.42 16.51
N GLN A 322 -11.68 11.68 16.31
CA GLN A 322 -13.01 12.17 16.70
C GLN A 322 -14.14 11.47 15.94
N ALA A 323 -14.01 11.32 14.62
CA ALA A 323 -15.01 10.66 13.79
C ALA A 323 -15.18 9.18 14.20
N ILE A 324 -14.08 8.47 14.42
CA ILE A 324 -14.07 7.08 14.90
C ILE A 324 -14.76 7.00 16.27
N MET A 325 -14.35 7.84 17.22
CA MET A 325 -14.85 7.80 18.60
C MET A 325 -16.23 8.43 18.75
N SER A 326 -16.85 8.98 17.70
CA SER A 326 -18.24 9.45 17.74
C SER A 326 -19.25 8.34 17.46
N ASP A 327 -18.80 7.19 16.96
CA ASP A 327 -19.63 6.05 16.60
C ASP A 327 -19.78 5.11 17.81
N GLU A 328 -21.01 4.88 18.27
CA GLU A 328 -21.29 4.09 19.48
C GLU A 328 -20.86 2.62 19.32
N ALA A 329 -21.01 2.03 18.13
CA ALA A 329 -20.60 0.65 17.89
C ALA A 329 -19.06 0.51 17.99
N VAL A 330 -18.34 1.51 17.52
CA VAL A 330 -16.89 1.57 17.63
C VAL A 330 -16.46 1.77 19.08
N LYS A 331 -17.12 2.65 19.84
CA LYS A 331 -16.85 2.84 21.28
C LYS A 331 -17.03 1.55 22.06
N GLU A 332 -18.15 0.85 21.87
CA GLU A 332 -18.43 -0.41 22.56
C GLU A 332 -17.35 -1.47 22.27
N TYR A 333 -16.92 -1.56 21.02
CA TYR A 333 -15.81 -2.44 20.65
C TYR A 333 -14.50 -2.04 21.33
N VAL A 334 -14.13 -0.76 21.30
CA VAL A 334 -12.89 -0.25 21.93
C VAL A 334 -12.89 -0.51 23.43
N GLU A 335 -14.02 -0.26 24.11
CA GLU A 335 -14.18 -0.57 25.52
C GLU A 335 -14.05 -2.07 25.82
N THR A 336 -14.61 -2.92 24.96
CA THR A 336 -14.49 -4.37 25.09
C THR A 336 -13.05 -4.82 24.92
N VAL A 337 -12.35 -4.32 23.89
CA VAL A 337 -10.94 -4.63 23.63
C VAL A 337 -10.03 -4.17 24.77
N ASN A 338 -10.32 -3.02 25.41
CA ASN A 338 -9.50 -2.49 26.51
C ASN A 338 -9.79 -3.15 27.87
N LYS A 339 -10.88 -3.92 28.01
CA LYS A 339 -11.23 -4.65 29.24
C LYS A 339 -10.61 -6.06 29.30
N VAL A 340 -10.15 -6.57 28.16
CA VAL A 340 -9.47 -7.87 28.00
C VAL A 340 -7.96 -7.65 27.96
#